data_AF-A0A925RDB1-F1
#
_entry.id   AF-A0A925RDB1-F1
#
_cell.length_a   1.000
_cell.length_b   1.000
_cell.length_c   1.000
_cell.angle_alpha   90.00
_cell.angle_beta   90.00
_cell.angle_gamma   90.00
#
_symmetry.space_group_name_H-M   'P 1'
#
loop_
_entity.id
_entity.type
_entity.pdbx_description
1 polymer ?
#
loop_
_entity_poly.entity_id
_entity_poly.type
_entity_poly.pdbx_seq_one_letter_code
_entity_poly.pdbx_strand_id
1 'polypeptide(L)'
;MSLSRRTFLRGAGIAVSLPMLDAMVPAFRRKASAAETSSSPPRRMIAIQTNMGILSQHFFPTATGADFELTAYLDILKDFKSKMTVLSGVSHPDVDGAHGAERSFLSAAPHPGGAGFKNS
;
A
#
# COMPACT_ATOMS: atom_id res chain seq x y z
N MET A 1 5.14 1.26 55.98
CA MET A 1 4.95 2.58 55.34
C MET A 1 3.46 2.79 55.10
N SER A 2 2.83 3.78 55.74
CA SER A 2 1.43 4.13 55.49
C SER A 2 1.35 5.23 54.44
N LEU A 3 0.49 5.06 53.43
CA LEU A 3 0.21 6.10 52.45
C LEU A 3 -0.76 7.11 53.07
N SER A 4 -0.45 8.41 52.96
CA SER A 4 -1.38 9.43 53.47
C SER A 4 -2.65 9.48 52.60
N ARG A 5 -3.82 9.60 53.23
CA ARG A 5 -5.12 9.72 52.55
C ARG A 5 -5.14 10.88 51.55
N ARG A 6 -4.43 11.98 51.86
CA ARG A 6 -4.30 13.15 50.98
C ARG A 6 -3.48 12.82 49.72
N THR A 7 -2.40 12.05 49.86
CA THR A 7 -1.58 11.60 48.72
C THR A 7 -2.38 10.65 47.83
N PHE A 8 -3.14 9.73 48.42
CA PHE A 8 -4.01 8.81 47.68
C PHE A 8 -5.07 9.56 46.86
N LEU A 9 -5.80 10.50 47.47
CA LEU A 9 -6.86 11.24 46.79
C LEU A 9 -6.33 12.17 45.67
N ARG A 10 -5.14 12.77 45.84
CA ARG A 10 -4.52 13.58 44.77
C ARG A 10 -4.06 12.74 43.59
N GLY A 11 -3.49 11.55 43.84
CA GLY A 11 -3.09 10.63 42.77
C GLY A 11 -4.27 10.07 41.99
N ALA A 12 -5.37 9.73 42.67
CA ALA A 12 -6.58 9.20 42.04
C ALA A 12 -7.24 10.22 41.09
N GLY A 13 -7.29 11.50 41.47
CA GLY A 13 -7.85 12.56 40.61
C GLY A 13 -7.08 12.72 39.29
N ILE A 14 -5.74 12.65 39.33
CA ILE A 14 -4.88 12.74 38.15
C ILE A 14 -5.12 11.54 37.22
N ALA A 15 -5.20 10.33 37.77
CA ALA A 15 -5.43 9.11 37.00
C ALA A 15 -6.78 9.10 36.26
N VAL A 16 -7.83 9.68 36.85
CA VAL A 16 -9.16 9.79 36.22
C VAL A 16 -9.19 10.88 35.15
N SER A 17 -8.43 11.96 35.34
CA SER A 17 -8.36 13.07 34.38
C SER A 17 -7.45 12.81 33.18
N LEU A 18 -6.58 11.79 33.25
CA LEU A 18 -5.64 11.50 32.19
C LEU A 18 -6.35 10.73 31.06
N PRO A 19 -6.43 11.28 29.84
CA PRO A 19 -6.89 10.51 28.69
C PRO A 19 -6.04 9.25 28.55
N MET A 20 -6.64 8.11 28.22
CA MET A 20 -5.85 6.93 27.87
C MET A 20 -4.91 7.30 26.71
N LEU A 21 -3.61 7.34 27.00
CA LEU A 21 -2.59 7.51 25.98
C LEU A 21 -2.53 6.25 25.15
N ASP A 22 -2.38 6.41 23.84
CA ASP A 22 -2.30 5.32 22.86
C ASP A 22 -1.14 4.34 23.19
N ALA A 23 -0.09 4.83 23.87
CA ALA A 23 1.02 4.03 24.40
C ALA A 23 0.65 3.10 25.56
N MET A 24 -0.49 3.32 26.23
CA MET A 24 -1.03 2.46 27.30
C MET A 24 -1.87 1.30 26.73
N VAL A 25 -2.11 1.28 25.41
CA VAL A 25 -2.66 0.12 24.71
C VAL A 25 -1.48 -0.79 24.35
N PRO A 26 -1.46 -2.05 24.85
CA PRO A 26 -0.42 -2.99 24.45
C PRO A 26 -0.34 -3.08 22.93
N ALA A 27 0.86 -2.96 22.35
CA ALA A 27 1.07 -2.89 20.90
C ALA A 27 0.35 -4.02 20.12
N PHE A 28 0.16 -5.18 20.75
CA PHE A 28 -0.55 -6.34 20.20
C PHE A 28 -2.07 -6.38 20.47
N ARG A 29 -2.59 -5.58 21.41
CA ARG A 29 -4.04 -5.49 21.73
C ARG A 29 -4.79 -4.47 20.90
N ARG A 30 -4.13 -3.70 20.03
CA ARG A 30 -4.80 -2.79 19.08
C ARG A 30 -5.81 -3.50 18.14
N LYS A 31 -5.75 -4.84 18.06
CA LYS A 31 -6.72 -5.67 17.33
C LYS A 31 -7.94 -6.13 18.14
N ALA A 32 -7.96 -5.97 19.46
CA ALA A 32 -9.01 -6.52 20.32
C ALA A 32 -10.14 -5.52 20.63
N SER A 33 -9.99 -4.25 20.26
CA SER A 33 -10.98 -3.19 20.44
C SER A 33 -11.60 -2.76 19.10
N ALA A 34 -12.05 -3.74 18.35
CA ALA A 34 -13.12 -3.57 17.38
C ALA A 34 -13.82 -4.92 17.35
N ALA A 35 -15.05 -4.95 17.86
CA ALA A 35 -15.91 -6.10 17.68
C ALA A 35 -15.86 -6.50 16.20
N GLU A 36 -15.60 -7.79 15.96
CA GLU A 36 -15.81 -8.45 14.67
C GLU A 36 -15.06 -7.86 13.47
N THR A 37 -13.74 -7.97 13.45
CA THR A 37 -13.03 -8.05 12.16
C THR A 37 -12.58 -9.49 11.95
N SER A 38 -13.27 -10.15 11.02
CA SER A 38 -13.00 -11.47 10.46
C SER A 38 -11.52 -11.87 10.54
N SER A 39 -11.26 -13.08 11.01
CA SER A 39 -9.93 -13.69 11.17
C SER A 39 -9.13 -13.89 9.87
N SER A 40 -9.50 -13.23 8.77
CA SER A 40 -8.76 -13.30 7.53
C SER A 40 -7.38 -12.68 7.70
N PRO A 41 -6.30 -13.34 7.22
CA PRO A 41 -4.99 -12.73 7.20
C PRO A 41 -5.04 -11.39 6.44
N PRO A 42 -4.26 -10.38 6.87
CA PRO A 42 -4.25 -9.08 6.20
C PRO A 42 -3.84 -9.24 4.74
N ARG A 43 -4.58 -8.61 3.83
CA ARG A 43 -4.22 -8.57 2.40
C ARG A 43 -2.97 -7.70 2.23
N ARG A 44 -1.99 -8.22 1.49
CA ARG A 44 -0.75 -7.51 1.17
C ARG A 44 -0.71 -7.27 -0.33
N MET A 45 -0.23 -6.09 -0.72
CA MET A 45 -0.07 -5.69 -2.12
C MET A 45 1.41 -5.36 -2.36
N ILE A 46 1.95 -5.82 -3.48
CA ILE A 46 3.27 -5.45 -3.98
C ILE A 46 3.04 -4.83 -5.36
N ALA A 47 3.57 -3.64 -5.56
CA ALA A 47 3.59 -2.97 -6.86
C ALA A 47 5.04 -2.85 -7.32
N ILE A 48 5.34 -3.34 -8.52
CA ILE A 48 6.67 -3.30 -9.12
C ILE A 48 6.59 -2.44 -10.37
N GLN A 49 7.46 -1.45 -10.45
CA GLN A 49 7.67 -0.67 -11.67
C GLN A 49 8.96 -1.12 -12.35
N THR A 50 8.90 -1.36 -13.65
CA THR A 50 10.08 -1.53 -14.49
C THR A 50 10.52 -0.15 -14.98
N ASN A 51 11.53 0.44 -14.32
CA ASN A 51 12.08 1.73 -14.74
C ASN A 51 12.62 1.62 -16.18
N MET A 52 12.40 2.67 -16.98
CA MET A 52 12.67 2.69 -18.44
C MET A 52 11.81 1.74 -19.30
N GLY A 53 10.89 0.99 -18.68
CA GLY A 53 9.99 0.09 -19.38
C GLY A 53 10.64 -1.21 -19.84
N ILE A 54 9.96 -1.89 -20.75
CA ILE A 54 10.34 -3.17 -21.35
C ILE A 54 10.00 -3.13 -22.84
N LEU A 55 10.62 -4.00 -23.63
CA LEU A 55 10.26 -4.16 -25.03
C LEU A 55 8.84 -4.74 -25.13
N SER A 56 7.88 -3.89 -25.53
CA SER A 56 6.44 -4.19 -25.53
C SER A 56 6.08 -5.45 -26.33
N GLN A 57 6.74 -5.66 -27.48
CA GLN A 57 6.57 -6.82 -28.36
C GLN A 57 6.89 -8.18 -27.71
N HIS A 58 7.64 -8.19 -26.61
CA HIS A 58 8.00 -9.41 -25.87
C HIS A 58 7.22 -9.57 -24.56
N PHE A 59 6.44 -8.57 -24.17
CA PHE A 59 5.62 -8.59 -22.94
C PHE A 59 4.13 -8.74 -23.22
N PHE A 60 3.56 -7.91 -24.10
CA PHE A 60 2.12 -7.87 -24.31
C PHE A 60 1.65 -8.97 -25.27
N PRO A 61 0.65 -9.79 -24.88
CA PRO A 61 -0.01 -10.71 -25.79
C PRO A 61 -0.75 -9.99 -26.92
N THR A 62 -0.88 -10.64 -28.07
CA THR A 62 -1.62 -10.10 -29.23
C THR A 62 -3.12 -10.33 -29.14
N ALA A 63 -3.54 -11.46 -28.56
CA ALA A 63 -4.95 -11.80 -28.36
C ALA A 63 -5.46 -11.32 -26.99
N THR A 64 -6.74 -10.98 -26.95
CA THR A 64 -7.48 -10.65 -25.72
C THR A 64 -8.21 -11.88 -25.17
N GLY A 65 -8.57 -11.85 -23.89
CA GLY A 65 -9.33 -12.93 -23.23
C GLY A 65 -8.46 -13.72 -22.25
N ALA A 66 -9.04 -14.70 -21.55
CA ALA A 66 -8.32 -15.48 -20.54
C ALA A 66 -7.30 -16.46 -21.14
N ASP A 67 -7.53 -16.89 -22.37
CA ASP A 67 -6.74 -17.93 -23.05
C ASP A 67 -5.66 -17.37 -23.97
N PHE A 68 -5.17 -16.14 -23.70
CA PHE A 68 -4.09 -15.56 -24.49
C PHE A 68 -2.82 -16.44 -24.44
N GLU A 69 -2.04 -16.41 -25.52
CA GLU A 69 -0.75 -17.09 -25.59
C GLU A 69 0.32 -16.33 -24.80
N LEU A 70 1.11 -17.06 -24.01
CA LEU A 70 2.17 -16.45 -23.20
C LEU A 70 3.26 -15.90 -24.13
N THR A 71 3.72 -14.69 -23.81
CA THR A 71 4.84 -14.05 -24.49
C THR A 71 6.16 -14.49 -23.88
N ALA A 72 7.29 -14.18 -24.55
CA ALA A 72 8.62 -14.58 -24.10
C ALA A 72 8.94 -14.17 -22.65
N TYR A 73 8.48 -12.99 -22.20
CA TYR A 73 8.71 -12.55 -20.83
C TYR A 73 7.72 -13.17 -19.83
N LEU A 74 6.51 -13.48 -20.25
CA LEU A 74 5.48 -14.07 -19.39
C LEU A 74 5.62 -15.59 -19.23
N ASP A 75 6.37 -16.26 -20.10
CA ASP A 75 6.64 -17.70 -19.99
C ASP A 75 7.33 -18.08 -18.67
N ILE A 76 8.14 -17.18 -18.12
CA ILE A 76 8.78 -17.33 -16.80
C ILE A 76 7.72 -17.48 -15.68
N LEU A 77 6.50 -16.95 -15.89
CA LEU A 77 5.37 -16.98 -14.97
C LEU A 77 4.27 -17.97 -15.39
N LYS A 78 4.55 -18.90 -16.30
CA LYS A 78 3.54 -19.83 -16.86
C LYS A 78 2.73 -20.60 -15.81
N ASP A 79 3.36 -20.97 -14.69
CA ASP A 79 2.71 -21.69 -13.59
C ASP A 79 1.61 -20.86 -12.90
N PHE A 80 1.58 -19.54 -13.15
CA PHE A 80 0.62 -18.59 -12.63
C PHE A 80 -0.33 -18.04 -13.70
N LYS A 81 -0.38 -18.61 -14.91
CA LYS A 81 -1.23 -18.11 -16.02
C LYS A 81 -2.69 -17.88 -15.60
N SER A 82 -3.28 -18.82 -14.85
CA SER A 82 -4.66 -18.72 -14.34
C SER A 82 -4.87 -17.65 -13.26
N LYS A 83 -3.81 -17.05 -12.74
CA LYS A 83 -3.81 -16.01 -11.70
C LYS A 83 -3.23 -14.69 -12.21
N MET A 84 -3.05 -14.55 -13.52
CA MET A 84 -2.43 -13.40 -14.15
C MET A 84 -3.42 -12.68 -15.06
N THR A 85 -3.36 -11.36 -15.07
CA THR A 85 -4.08 -10.52 -16.03
C THR A 85 -3.10 -9.50 -16.58
N VAL A 86 -3.04 -9.40 -17.90
CA VAL A 86 -2.18 -8.44 -18.59
C VAL A 86 -3.07 -7.36 -19.17
N LEU A 87 -2.79 -6.11 -18.82
CA LEU A 87 -3.49 -4.93 -19.32
C LEU A 87 -2.55 -4.18 -20.26
N SER A 88 -3.00 -3.95 -21.49
CA SER A 88 -2.28 -3.16 -22.50
C SER A 88 -3.10 -1.93 -22.91
N GLY A 89 -2.46 -0.95 -23.55
CA GLY A 89 -3.13 0.29 -23.99
C GLY A 89 -3.50 1.26 -22.86
N VAL A 90 -2.92 1.08 -21.68
CA VAL A 90 -3.10 1.98 -20.53
C VAL A 90 -1.96 3.00 -20.45
N SER A 91 -2.31 4.26 -20.19
CA SER A 91 -1.36 5.36 -20.02
C SER A 91 -1.97 6.46 -19.15
N HIS A 92 -1.13 7.24 -18.48
CA HIS A 92 -1.54 8.47 -17.81
C HIS A 92 -1.08 9.66 -18.67
N PRO A 93 -1.98 10.31 -19.44
CA PRO A 93 -1.60 11.30 -20.44
C PRO A 93 -0.79 12.48 -19.90
N ASP A 94 -1.07 12.89 -18.65
CA ASP A 94 -0.43 14.04 -18.02
C ASP A 94 0.82 13.66 -17.18
N VAL A 95 1.18 12.38 -17.12
CA VAL A 95 2.42 11.91 -16.49
C VAL A 95 3.52 11.93 -17.54
N ASP A 96 4.08 13.12 -17.74
CA ASP A 96 5.16 13.42 -18.68
C ASP A 96 6.56 13.35 -18.02
N GLY A 97 7.60 13.88 -18.67
CA GLY A 97 8.92 14.03 -18.05
C GLY A 97 9.84 12.79 -18.15
N ALA A 98 9.51 11.83 -19.02
CA ALA A 98 10.32 10.66 -19.35
C ALA A 98 10.81 9.89 -18.10
N HIS A 99 12.12 9.82 -17.85
CA HIS A 99 12.67 9.11 -16.70
C HIS A 99 12.16 9.65 -15.35
N GLY A 100 11.81 10.93 -15.27
CA GLY A 100 11.25 11.53 -14.06
C GLY A 100 9.80 11.10 -13.74
N ALA A 101 9.12 10.44 -14.68
CA ALA A 101 7.75 9.98 -14.54
C ALA A 101 7.56 8.94 -13.43
N GLU A 102 8.63 8.22 -13.06
CA GLU A 102 8.60 7.19 -12.01
C GLU A 102 8.08 7.72 -10.66
N ARG A 103 8.22 9.02 -10.41
CA ARG A 103 7.69 9.69 -9.21
C ARG A 103 6.18 9.55 -9.09
N SER A 104 5.46 9.36 -10.19
CA SER A 104 4.00 9.26 -10.24
C SER A 104 3.48 7.83 -10.33
N PHE A 105 4.33 6.80 -10.11
CA PHE A 105 3.99 5.39 -10.33
C PHE A 105 2.64 4.95 -9.76
N LEU A 106 2.36 5.29 -8.50
CA LEU A 106 1.14 4.87 -7.80
C LEU A 106 0.08 5.96 -7.66
N SER A 107 0.41 7.22 -7.97
CA SER A 107 -0.48 8.36 -7.79
C SER A 107 -1.07 8.88 -9.09
N ALA A 108 -0.44 8.58 -10.22
CA ALA A 108 -0.73 9.23 -11.51
C ALA A 108 -0.64 10.77 -11.44
N ALA A 109 0.09 11.32 -10.47
CA ALA A 109 0.21 12.76 -10.28
C ALA A 109 0.81 13.41 -11.56
N PRO A 110 0.15 14.44 -12.12
CA PRO A 110 0.55 15.01 -13.40
C PRO A 110 1.84 15.82 -13.28
N HIS A 111 2.51 16.00 -14.41
CA HIS A 111 3.69 16.85 -14.60
C HIS A 111 4.82 16.61 -13.57
N PRO A 112 5.31 15.36 -13.42
CA PRO A 112 6.35 15.05 -12.44
C PRO A 112 7.68 15.75 -12.67
N GLY A 113 7.91 16.33 -13.86
CA GLY A 113 9.08 17.16 -14.14
C GLY A 113 8.98 18.62 -13.65
N GLY A 114 7.79 19.07 -13.23
CA GLY A 114 7.55 20.47 -12.87
C GLY A 114 8.19 20.87 -11.53
N ALA A 115 8.65 22.12 -11.43
CA ALA A 115 9.28 22.65 -10.21
C ALA A 115 8.35 22.63 -8.98
N GLY A 116 7.03 22.68 -9.19
CA GLY A 116 6.02 22.61 -8.14
C GLY A 116 5.40 21.21 -7.95
N PHE A 117 6.01 20.15 -8.50
CA PHE A 117 5.43 18.82 -8.44
C PHE A 117 5.17 18.35 -7.00
N LYS A 118 4.00 17.77 -6.78
CA LYS A 118 3.62 17.13 -5.52
C LYS A 118 3.04 15.75 -5.81
N ASN A 119 3.66 14.74 -5.22
CA ASN A 119 3.18 13.36 -5.26
C ASN A 119 2.18 13.17 -4.10
N SER A 120 0.90 13.49 -4.33
CA SER A 120 -0.18 13.36 -3.35
C SER A 120 -1.38 12.64 -3.93
#